data_AF-A0A3C0BTB3-F1
#
_entry.id   AF-A0A3C0BTB3-F1
#
_cell.length_a   1.000
_cell.length_b   1.000
_cell.length_c   1.000
_cell.angle_alpha   90.00
_cell.angle_beta   90.00
_cell.angle_gamma   90.00
#
_symmetry.space_group_name_H-M   'P 1'
#
loop_
_entity.id
_entity.type
_entity.pdbx_description
1 polymer ?
#
loop_
_entity_poly.entity_id
_entity_poly.type
_entity_poly.pdbx_seq_one_letter_code
_entity_poly.pdbx_strand_id
1 'polypeptide(L)'
;LQNNPVLADVSSDQQQTGLETDITVDRDTASRLGLVMSQIDNTLYDAFGQRQVSTIYSAINQYHVVMEVDPRYWQDPSILRDLYVSTAGASPSGVATTNAVAGTVTHSAGVPAPGSSPANSTQAANVAGEEARNAQTNALANTGRQGTSAGAAVSTTQETMVPLAAFSHFAPGHTPLAVNHQDQFVASTISFNLQPGASLSDVIPEIEKAMKVLNTPATIRGSLQGTARLFRESLANEFLLIPAAIAAVYIVLGILYESFMHPITILSTLFSAGVGAIIALLFFHTEFTIITMIGVFLLIGIVKKNAILMIDFALGAERTE
;
A
#
# COMPACT_ATOMS: atom_id res chain seq x y z
N LEU A 1 -16.14 17.68 -4.56
CA LEU A 1 -16.89 16.54 -4.00
C LEU A 1 -17.63 16.91 -2.71
N GLN A 2 -17.02 17.64 -1.77
CA GLN A 2 -17.69 18.06 -0.52
C GLN A 2 -18.92 18.99 -0.71
N ASN A 3 -18.97 19.77 -1.78
CA ASN A 3 -20.11 20.65 -2.07
C ASN A 3 -21.25 19.97 -2.83
N ASN A 4 -21.19 18.65 -3.02
CA ASN A 4 -22.21 17.92 -3.78
C ASN A 4 -23.36 17.51 -2.85
N PRO A 5 -24.63 17.80 -3.19
CA PRO A 5 -25.76 17.44 -2.33
C PRO A 5 -25.92 15.93 -2.15
N VAL A 6 -25.50 15.10 -3.09
CA VAL A 6 -25.74 13.64 -3.08
C VAL A 6 -24.72 12.88 -2.20
N LEU A 7 -23.58 13.53 -1.89
CA LEU A 7 -22.48 12.95 -1.12
C LEU A 7 -22.46 13.49 0.31
N ALA A 8 -22.20 12.62 1.28
CA ALA A 8 -21.94 12.95 2.68
C ALA A 8 -20.53 12.47 3.09
N ASP A 9 -19.94 13.11 4.10
CA ASP A 9 -18.69 12.68 4.75
C ASP A 9 -17.53 12.31 3.81
N VAL A 10 -17.27 13.14 2.80
CA VAL A 10 -16.16 12.91 1.87
C VAL A 10 -14.83 13.16 2.58
N SER A 11 -14.04 12.10 2.73
CA SER A 11 -12.71 12.11 3.37
C SER A 11 -11.66 11.50 2.46
N SER A 12 -10.39 11.86 2.69
CA SER A 12 -9.23 11.30 1.99
C SER A 12 -8.27 10.70 3.01
N ASP A 13 -7.68 9.57 2.65
CA ASP A 13 -6.57 8.97 3.41
C ASP A 13 -5.22 9.66 3.17
N GLN A 14 -5.12 10.57 2.19
CA GLN A 14 -3.88 11.28 1.88
C GLN A 14 -3.59 12.31 2.97
N GLN A 15 -2.63 11.99 3.83
CA GLN A 15 -2.14 12.87 4.88
C GLN A 15 -0.76 13.41 4.51
N GLN A 16 -0.72 14.62 3.95
CA GLN A 16 0.49 15.24 3.41
C GLN A 16 1.16 16.23 4.39
N THR A 17 0.67 16.29 5.62
CA THR A 17 1.11 17.22 6.67
C THR A 17 1.94 16.52 7.75
N GLY A 18 2.60 15.40 7.43
CA GLY A 18 3.63 14.85 8.29
C GLY A 18 4.75 15.88 8.44
N LEU A 19 5.20 16.13 9.67
CA LEU A 19 6.36 16.97 9.93
C LEU A 19 7.61 16.12 9.81
N GLU A 20 8.56 16.55 8.98
CA GLU A 20 9.85 15.91 8.80
C GLU A 20 10.96 16.95 8.97
N THR A 21 12.16 16.52 9.35
CA THR A 21 13.38 17.31 9.23
C THR A 21 14.29 16.62 8.23
N ASP A 22 14.45 17.23 7.06
CA ASP A 22 15.32 16.68 6.02
C ASP A 22 16.78 17.03 6.34
N ILE A 23 17.67 16.05 6.24
CA ILE A 23 19.11 16.21 6.50
C ILE A 23 19.86 16.01 5.18
N THR A 24 20.36 17.10 4.61
CA THR A 24 21.20 17.07 3.43
C THR A 24 22.67 16.99 3.84
N VAL A 25 23.35 15.90 3.50
CA VAL A 25 24.77 15.67 3.81
C VAL A 25 25.65 16.05 2.61
N ASP A 26 26.64 16.91 2.83
CA ASP A 26 27.69 17.20 1.85
C ASP A 26 28.75 16.09 1.89
N ARG A 27 28.68 15.21 0.88
CA ARG A 27 29.57 14.05 0.77
C ARG A 27 31.05 14.45 0.58
N ASP A 28 31.31 15.56 -0.10
CA ASP A 28 32.67 16.02 -0.37
C ASP A 28 33.31 16.57 0.90
N THR A 29 32.54 17.33 1.69
CA THR A 29 33.00 17.82 3.01
C THR A 29 33.14 16.70 4.03
N ALA A 30 32.20 15.74 4.06
CA ALA A 30 32.31 14.57 4.93
C ALA A 30 33.56 13.72 4.60
N SER A 31 33.84 13.46 3.32
CA SER A 31 35.01 12.67 2.91
C SER A 31 36.34 13.36 3.25
N ARG A 32 36.41 14.70 3.14
CA ARG A 32 37.57 15.51 3.55
C ARG A 32 37.85 15.42 5.05
N LEU A 33 36.81 15.22 5.86
CA LEU A 33 36.91 15.03 7.31
C LEU A 33 37.15 13.56 7.70
N GLY A 34 37.31 12.67 6.73
CA GLY A 34 37.57 11.25 6.94
C GLY A 34 36.34 10.42 7.31
N LEU A 35 35.13 10.94 7.07
CA LEU A 35 33.87 10.27 7.37
C LEU A 35 33.32 9.48 6.18
N VAL A 36 32.78 8.29 6.45
CA VAL A 36 32.05 7.46 5.48
C VAL A 36 30.55 7.57 5.73
N MET A 37 29.73 7.54 4.67
CA MET A 37 28.27 7.65 4.77
C MET A 37 27.65 6.62 5.72
N SER A 38 28.16 5.38 5.75
CA SER A 38 27.67 4.36 6.68
C SER A 38 27.87 4.72 8.16
N GLN A 39 28.91 5.50 8.50
CA GLN A 39 29.16 5.96 9.87
C GLN A 39 28.15 7.03 10.26
N ILE A 40 27.83 7.93 9.32
CA ILE A 40 26.83 8.97 9.49
C ILE A 40 25.44 8.32 9.65
N ASP A 41 25.09 7.37 8.78
CA ASP A 41 23.82 6.64 8.84
C ASP A 41 23.69 5.85 10.15
N ASN A 42 24.74 5.14 10.58
CA ASN A 42 24.73 4.42 11.85
C ASN A 42 24.58 5.37 13.05
N THR A 43 25.28 6.51 13.04
CA THR A 43 25.19 7.49 14.14
C THR A 43 23.79 8.12 14.21
N LEU A 44 23.19 8.44 13.06
CA LEU A 44 21.81 8.93 12.99
C LEU A 44 20.80 7.87 13.42
N TYR A 45 21.00 6.62 13.01
CA TYR A 45 20.14 5.50 13.39
C TYR A 45 20.27 5.15 14.88
N ASP A 46 21.45 5.29 15.48
CA ASP A 46 21.67 5.09 16.92
C ASP A 46 21.07 6.23 17.75
N ALA A 47 21.03 7.45 17.22
CA ALA A 47 20.48 8.62 17.91
C ALA A 47 18.95 8.73 17.81
N PHE A 48 18.37 8.51 16.62
CA PHE A 48 16.95 8.75 16.34
C PHE A 48 16.16 7.50 15.93
N GLY A 49 16.85 6.42 15.61
CA GLY A 49 16.22 5.14 15.30
C GLY A 49 16.02 4.28 16.53
N GLN A 50 15.17 3.27 16.40
CA GLN A 50 15.01 2.23 17.41
C GLN A 50 15.93 1.06 17.07
N ARG A 51 17.23 1.21 17.33
CA ARG A 51 18.18 0.13 17.06
C ARG A 51 18.02 -0.97 18.09
N GLN A 52 17.60 -2.14 17.63
CA GLN A 52 17.66 -3.36 18.45
C GLN A 52 19.11 -3.81 18.60
N VAL A 53 19.66 -3.67 19.81
CA VAL A 53 21.04 -4.00 20.11
C VAL A 53 21.19 -5.43 20.65
N SER A 54 20.15 -6.00 21.27
CA SER A 54 20.15 -7.36 21.76
C SER A 54 18.72 -7.91 21.91
N THR A 55 18.59 -9.23 22.07
CA THR A 55 17.33 -9.88 22.46
C THR A 55 17.60 -10.71 23.72
N ILE A 56 16.86 -10.43 24.78
CA ILE A 56 16.87 -11.21 26.02
C ILE A 56 15.83 -12.31 25.88
N TYR A 57 16.28 -13.56 25.91
CA TYR A 57 15.40 -14.73 25.88
C TYR A 57 15.05 -15.15 27.31
N SER A 58 13.76 -15.20 27.62
CA SER A 58 13.20 -15.87 28.79
C SER A 58 12.66 -17.25 28.40
N ALA A 59 12.23 -18.08 29.36
CA ALA A 59 11.74 -19.43 29.08
C ALA A 59 10.47 -19.47 28.21
N ILE A 60 9.70 -18.38 28.19
CA ILE A 60 8.40 -18.29 27.50
C ILE A 60 8.35 -17.08 26.54
N ASN A 61 9.09 -16.01 26.83
CA ASN A 61 9.03 -14.75 26.09
C ASN A 61 10.41 -14.31 25.62
N GLN A 62 10.45 -13.50 24.56
CA GLN A 62 11.65 -12.79 24.11
C GLN A 62 11.43 -11.28 24.27
N TYR A 63 12.44 -10.59 24.79
CA TYR A 63 12.42 -9.14 24.98
C TYR A 63 13.50 -8.50 24.11
N HIS A 64 13.11 -7.55 23.27
CA HIS A 64 14.04 -6.79 22.44
C HIS A 64 14.60 -5.62 23.24
N VAL A 65 15.92 -5.53 23.32
CA VAL A 65 16.63 -4.39 23.91
C VAL A 65 16.89 -3.40 22.79
N VAL A 66 16.22 -2.25 22.84
CA VAL A 66 16.45 -1.15 21.91
C VAL A 66 17.32 -0.09 22.58
N MET A 67 18.26 0.46 21.83
CA MET A 67 19.02 1.65 22.21
C MET A 67 18.37 2.84 21.51
N GLU A 68 18.19 3.92 22.27
CA GLU A 68 17.60 5.15 21.79
C GLU A 68 18.24 6.32 22.54
N VAL A 69 18.08 7.51 21.95
CA VAL A 69 18.10 8.82 22.61
C VAL A 69 17.54 8.88 24.07
N ASP A 70 17.61 9.96 24.85
CA ASP A 70 16.60 10.26 25.90
C ASP A 70 15.50 11.16 25.28
N PRO A 71 14.19 10.87 25.42
CA PRO A 71 13.09 11.56 24.70
C PRO A 71 13.09 13.09 24.74
N ARG A 72 13.79 13.70 25.70
CA ARG A 72 13.97 15.16 25.77
C ARG A 72 14.77 15.72 24.60
N TYR A 73 15.66 14.93 24.03
CA TYR A 73 16.59 15.39 23.00
C TYR A 73 16.04 15.25 21.57
N TRP A 74 14.97 14.47 21.32
CA TRP A 74 14.45 14.23 19.95
C TRP A 74 13.19 15.04 19.65
N GLN A 75 12.73 15.88 20.60
CA GLN A 75 11.60 16.78 20.42
C GLN A 75 11.94 18.01 19.57
N ASP A 76 13.20 18.43 19.56
CA ASP A 76 13.67 19.62 18.83
C ASP A 76 14.75 19.23 17.82
N PRO A 77 14.60 19.60 16.52
CA PRO A 77 15.64 19.46 15.51
C PRO A 77 16.98 20.12 15.87
N SER A 78 17.02 21.07 16.81
CA SER A 78 18.26 21.74 17.23
C SER A 78 19.34 20.78 17.71
N ILE A 79 18.97 19.61 18.24
CA ILE A 79 19.89 18.58 18.70
C ILE A 79 20.83 18.07 17.58
N LEU A 80 20.40 18.16 16.32
CA LEU A 80 21.22 17.76 15.16
C LEU A 80 22.52 18.58 15.07
N ARG A 81 22.54 19.77 15.67
CA ARG A 81 23.77 20.59 15.77
C ARG A 81 24.76 20.05 16.79
N ASP A 82 24.24 19.42 17.83
CA ASP A 82 25.00 18.89 18.96
C ASP A 82 25.32 17.40 18.79
N LEU A 83 24.89 16.80 17.68
CA LEU A 83 25.27 15.44 17.32
C LEU A 83 26.71 15.44 16.79
N TYR A 84 27.51 14.50 17.28
CA TYR A 84 28.86 14.30 16.80
C TYR A 84 29.00 12.91 16.20
N VAL A 85 29.72 12.82 15.08
CA VAL A 85 30.06 11.57 14.41
C VAL A 85 31.54 11.29 14.66
N SER A 86 31.85 10.08 15.10
CA SER A 86 33.23 9.63 15.26
C SER A 86 33.87 9.36 13.91
N THR A 87 35.08 9.88 13.68
CA THR A 87 35.90 9.50 12.51
C THR A 87 36.48 8.10 12.61
N ALA A 88 36.48 7.50 13.81
CA ALA A 88 36.96 6.15 14.06
C ALA A 88 35.85 5.11 14.02
N GLY A 89 34.60 5.51 14.28
CA GLY A 89 33.41 4.66 14.38
C GLY A 89 33.00 3.99 13.06
N ALA A 90 33.78 2.98 12.66
CA ALA A 90 33.53 1.86 11.75
C ALA A 90 33.21 2.09 10.26
N SER A 91 34.21 1.81 9.41
CA SER A 91 33.98 0.86 8.30
C SER A 91 34.09 -0.57 8.86
N PRO A 92 33.14 -1.49 8.61
CA PRO A 92 33.32 -2.90 8.99
C PRO A 92 34.60 -3.40 8.29
N SER A 93 35.64 -3.67 9.07
CA SER A 93 36.93 -4.10 8.54
C SER A 93 37.27 -5.50 9.04
N GLY A 94 37.85 -6.30 8.13
CA GLY A 94 38.22 -7.68 8.41
C GLY A 94 37.02 -8.60 8.64
N VAL A 95 37.01 -9.26 9.80
CA VAL A 95 36.15 -10.42 10.12
C VAL A 95 34.64 -10.14 10.10
N ALA A 96 34.24 -8.87 10.23
CA ALA A 96 32.84 -8.43 10.12
C ALA A 96 32.29 -8.53 8.69
N THR A 97 33.16 -8.56 7.67
CA THR A 97 32.76 -8.68 6.25
C THR A 97 32.92 -10.11 5.70
N THR A 98 33.75 -10.95 6.34
CA THR A 98 34.14 -12.26 5.79
C THR A 98 33.84 -13.45 6.71
N ASN A 99 33.28 -13.25 7.90
CA ASN A 99 33.15 -14.29 8.94
C ASN A 99 34.48 -15.01 9.27
N ALA A 100 35.63 -14.43 8.87
CA ALA A 100 36.94 -15.02 9.12
C ALA A 100 37.33 -14.92 10.60
N VAL A 101 38.29 -15.72 11.05
CA VAL A 101 38.79 -15.67 12.43
C VAL A 101 39.52 -14.36 12.69
N ALA A 102 39.25 -13.77 13.86
CA ALA A 102 39.92 -12.60 14.41
C ALA A 102 41.42 -12.51 14.07
N GLY A 103 41.87 -11.43 13.41
CA GLY A 103 43.29 -11.19 13.16
C GLY A 103 43.90 -11.92 11.95
N THR A 104 43.11 -12.69 11.18
CA THR A 104 43.58 -13.27 9.91
C THR A 104 43.69 -12.25 8.76
N VAL A 105 42.96 -11.13 8.86
CA VAL A 105 43.02 -10.03 7.90
C VAL A 105 43.08 -8.71 8.66
N THR A 106 44.22 -8.02 8.59
CA THR A 106 44.34 -6.62 9.00
C THR A 106 44.22 -5.76 7.75
N HIS A 107 43.49 -4.65 7.86
CA HIS A 107 43.46 -3.67 6.78
C HIS A 107 44.89 -3.11 6.64
N SER A 108 45.53 -3.30 5.49
CA SER A 108 46.65 -2.45 5.08
C SER A 108 46.08 -1.04 5.00
N ALA A 109 46.36 -0.20 5.99
CA ALA A 109 46.02 1.22 5.93
C ALA A 109 46.39 1.72 4.53
N GLY A 110 45.39 2.22 3.79
CA GLY A 110 45.63 2.81 2.48
C GLY A 110 46.77 3.82 2.55
N VAL A 111 47.53 3.94 1.46
CA VAL A 111 48.67 4.87 1.34
C VAL A 111 48.27 6.22 1.96
N PRO A 112 48.97 6.69 3.01
CA PRO A 112 48.59 7.94 3.66
C PRO A 112 48.61 9.06 2.63
N ALA A 113 47.57 9.89 2.62
CA ALA A 113 47.55 11.09 1.79
C ALA A 113 48.83 11.91 2.07
N PRO A 114 49.49 12.48 1.04
CA PRO A 114 50.74 13.20 1.25
C PRO A 114 50.52 14.37 2.21
N GLY A 115 51.06 14.28 3.43
CA GLY A 115 50.94 15.32 4.47
C GLY A 115 50.27 14.91 5.79
N SER A 116 49.69 13.71 5.91
CA SER A 116 49.17 13.24 7.21
C SER A 116 50.31 12.75 8.13
N SER A 117 50.47 13.35 9.30
CA SER A 117 51.51 12.95 10.27
C SER A 117 51.32 11.50 10.76
N PRO A 118 52.40 10.70 10.90
CA PRO A 118 52.34 9.27 11.24
C PRO A 118 51.68 8.96 12.60
N ALA A 119 51.54 9.95 13.49
CA ALA A 119 50.86 9.79 14.77
C ALA A 119 49.35 9.52 14.64
N ASN A 120 48.68 10.10 13.64
CA ASN A 120 47.22 9.96 13.48
C ASN A 120 46.84 8.59 12.92
N SER A 121 47.68 8.02 12.04
CA SER A 121 47.49 6.66 11.50
C SER A 121 47.68 5.57 12.55
N THR A 122 48.53 5.79 13.56
CA THR A 122 48.74 4.82 14.64
C THR A 122 47.61 4.83 15.67
N GLN A 123 47.02 6.00 15.97
CA GLN A 123 45.86 6.09 16.87
C GLN A 123 44.61 5.47 16.26
N ALA A 124 44.28 5.78 15.00
CA ALA A 124 43.13 5.17 14.31
C ALA A 124 43.25 3.63 14.20
N ALA A 125 44.47 3.11 14.00
CA ALA A 125 44.73 1.67 13.97
C ALA A 125 44.59 1.00 15.36
N ASN A 126 44.96 1.70 16.44
CA ASN A 126 44.78 1.22 17.81
C ASN A 126 43.30 1.20 18.20
N VAL A 127 42.54 2.25 17.86
CA VAL A 127 41.09 2.35 18.09
C VAL A 127 40.36 1.23 17.35
N ALA A 128 40.61 1.05 16.04
CA ALA A 128 40.01 -0.02 15.26
C ALA A 128 40.37 -1.43 15.79
N GLY A 129 41.58 -1.59 16.34
CA GLY A 129 42.01 -2.82 16.99
C GLY A 129 41.30 -3.08 18.33
N GLU A 130 41.03 -2.03 19.11
CA GLU A 130 40.24 -2.10 20.35
C GLU A 130 38.76 -2.33 20.07
N GLU A 131 38.16 -1.65 19.10
CA GLU A 131 36.80 -1.91 18.63
C GLU A 131 36.64 -3.37 18.17
N ALA A 132 37.60 -3.92 17.41
CA ALA A 132 37.57 -5.31 16.97
C ALA A 132 37.68 -6.30 18.14
N ARG A 133 38.51 -6.01 19.15
CA ARG A 133 38.63 -6.80 20.39
C ARG A 133 37.38 -6.71 21.25
N ASN A 134 36.77 -5.54 21.36
CA ASN A 134 35.55 -5.30 22.11
C ASN A 134 34.35 -5.97 21.42
N ALA A 135 34.25 -5.88 20.09
CA ALA A 135 33.25 -6.59 19.30
C ALA A 135 33.39 -8.11 19.44
N GLN A 136 34.63 -8.63 19.46
CA GLN A 136 34.90 -10.05 19.72
C GLN A 136 34.60 -10.46 21.16
N THR A 137 34.82 -9.57 22.14
CA THR A 137 34.46 -9.82 23.54
C THR A 137 32.93 -9.86 23.70
N ASN A 138 32.22 -8.94 23.03
CA ASN A 138 30.76 -8.97 22.90
C ASN A 138 30.28 -10.24 22.16
N ALA A 139 31.06 -10.77 21.22
CA ALA A 139 30.76 -12.02 20.53
C ALA A 139 31.13 -13.28 21.33
N LEU A 140 32.17 -13.24 22.18
CA LEU A 140 32.65 -14.40 22.95
C LEU A 140 31.74 -14.70 24.15
N ALA A 141 31.09 -13.67 24.70
CA ALA A 141 29.94 -13.83 25.59
C ALA A 141 28.77 -14.63 24.95
N ASN A 142 28.78 -14.85 23.62
CA ASN A 142 27.72 -15.55 22.87
C ASN A 142 27.91 -17.07 22.73
N THR A 143 28.90 -17.71 23.38
CA THR A 143 29.11 -19.17 23.23
C THR A 143 28.25 -20.04 24.15
N GLY A 144 27.29 -19.47 24.88
CA GLY A 144 26.68 -20.13 26.06
C GLY A 144 25.17 -20.34 26.14
N ARG A 145 24.33 -19.79 25.24
CA ARG A 145 22.82 -19.77 25.23
C ARG A 145 22.15 -18.40 25.44
N GLN A 146 22.78 -17.24 25.19
CA GLN A 146 22.10 -15.94 25.34
C GLN A 146 22.42 -14.97 24.21
N GLY A 147 21.46 -14.07 23.93
CA GLY A 147 21.29 -13.33 22.69
C GLY A 147 22.47 -12.46 22.28
N THR A 148 22.69 -12.43 20.97
CA THR A 148 23.75 -11.67 20.31
C THR A 148 23.61 -10.18 20.59
N SER A 149 24.61 -9.59 21.25
CA SER A 149 24.74 -8.14 21.30
C SER A 149 25.38 -7.66 19.99
N ALA A 150 24.60 -6.96 19.16
CA ALA A 150 25.01 -6.41 17.87
C ALA A 150 25.26 -4.88 17.93
N GLY A 151 25.34 -4.32 19.14
CA GLY A 151 25.76 -2.94 19.36
C GLY A 151 27.18 -2.73 18.88
N ALA A 152 27.43 -1.63 18.16
CA ALA A 152 28.79 -1.22 17.80
C ALA A 152 29.59 -1.05 19.11
N ALA A 153 30.77 -1.65 19.19
CA ALA A 153 31.62 -1.52 20.36
C ALA A 153 32.15 -0.08 20.40
N VAL A 154 31.66 0.72 21.36
CA VAL A 154 32.18 2.07 21.59
C VAL A 154 33.60 1.95 22.13
N SER A 155 34.57 2.55 21.46
CA SER A 155 35.93 2.57 21.96
C SER A 155 36.04 3.48 23.20
N THR A 156 36.85 3.08 24.17
CA THR A 156 37.16 3.91 25.35
C THR A 156 38.38 4.81 25.10
N THR A 157 39.03 4.69 23.94
CA THR A 157 40.11 5.57 23.51
C THR A 157 39.56 6.91 23.03
N GLN A 158 40.38 7.96 23.13
CA GLN A 158 40.01 9.30 22.68
C GLN A 158 39.85 9.31 21.15
N GLU A 159 38.64 9.60 20.67
CA GLU A 159 38.32 9.67 19.25
C GLU A 159 38.15 11.12 18.79
N THR A 160 38.42 11.36 17.51
CA THR A 160 38.09 12.66 16.90
C THR A 160 36.61 12.66 16.55
N MET A 161 35.86 13.54 17.22
CA MET A 161 34.43 13.71 17.03
C MET A 161 34.19 14.94 16.14
N VAL A 162 33.51 14.73 15.01
CA VAL A 162 33.17 15.81 14.07
C VAL A 162 31.69 16.16 14.26
N PRO A 163 31.34 17.42 14.54
CA PRO A 163 29.94 17.80 14.68
C PRO A 163 29.19 17.61 13.35
N LEU A 164 27.99 17.04 13.39
CA LEU A 164 27.16 16.76 12.22
C LEU A 164 26.90 18.05 11.42
N ALA A 165 26.76 19.19 12.10
CA ALA A 165 26.59 20.50 11.47
C ALA A 165 27.78 20.99 10.64
N ALA A 166 28.97 20.39 10.75
CA ALA A 166 30.13 20.78 9.94
C ALA A 166 30.06 20.30 8.50
N PHE A 167 29.25 19.27 8.22
CA PHE A 167 29.17 18.62 6.90
C PHE A 167 27.73 18.29 6.47
N SER A 168 26.71 18.77 7.21
CA SER A 168 25.31 18.61 6.83
C SER A 168 24.50 19.88 7.12
N HIS A 169 23.37 20.00 6.44
CA HIS A 169 22.37 21.02 6.68
C HIS A 169 21.01 20.37 6.89
N PHE A 170 20.20 20.91 7.79
CA PHE A 170 18.86 20.40 8.03
C PHE A 170 17.81 21.48 7.80
N ALA A 171 16.68 21.09 7.21
CA ALA A 171 15.56 21.98 6.94
C ALA A 171 14.23 21.31 7.34
N PRO A 172 13.27 22.06 7.91
CA PRO A 172 11.94 21.52 8.14
C PRO A 172 11.26 21.23 6.81
N GLY A 173 10.62 20.07 6.71
CA GLY A 173 9.92 19.58 5.54
C GLY A 173 8.55 19.02 5.89
N HIS A 174 7.78 18.75 4.83
CA HIS A 174 6.52 18.03 4.94
C HIS A 174 6.56 16.76 4.13
N THR A 175 6.10 15.67 4.73
CA THR A 175 6.15 14.34 4.14
C THR A 175 4.80 13.64 4.27
N PRO A 176 4.42 12.77 3.31
CA PRO A 176 3.24 11.93 3.48
C PRO A 176 3.43 11.00 4.68
N LEU A 177 2.48 10.99 5.62
CA LEU A 177 2.56 10.11 6.79
C LEU A 177 2.49 8.63 6.41
N ALA A 178 1.77 8.33 5.33
CA ALA A 178 1.70 7.02 4.73
C ALA A 178 1.61 7.15 3.21
N VAL A 179 2.27 6.24 2.49
CA VAL A 179 2.13 6.09 1.05
C VAL A 179 1.38 4.80 0.79
N ASN A 180 0.08 4.94 0.51
CA ASN A 180 -0.76 3.81 0.17
C ASN A 180 -0.53 3.40 -1.29
N HIS A 181 -0.59 2.09 -1.51
CA HIS A 181 -0.45 1.50 -2.83
C HIS A 181 -1.67 0.65 -3.12
N GLN A 182 -2.21 0.77 -4.33
CA GLN A 182 -3.23 -0.13 -4.85
C GLN A 182 -2.66 -0.83 -6.09
N ASP A 183 -2.67 -2.15 -6.05
CA ASP A 183 -1.99 -3.01 -7.03
C ASP A 183 -0.48 -2.70 -7.10
N GLN A 184 -0.02 -2.02 -8.16
CA GLN A 184 1.39 -1.61 -8.35
C GLN A 184 1.57 -0.08 -8.41
N PHE A 185 0.52 0.69 -8.09
CA PHE A 185 0.53 2.13 -8.21
C PHE A 185 0.31 2.79 -6.85
N VAL A 186 0.96 3.94 -6.63
CA VAL A 186 0.63 4.82 -5.50
C VAL A 186 -0.80 5.30 -5.67
N ALA A 187 -1.59 5.15 -4.61
CA ALA A 187 -3.01 5.45 -4.62
C ALA A 187 -3.40 6.24 -3.38
N SER A 188 -4.38 7.13 -3.53
CA SER A 188 -5.12 7.69 -2.41
C SER A 188 -6.57 7.22 -2.50
N THR A 189 -7.09 6.79 -1.36
CA THR A 189 -8.48 6.39 -1.20
C THR A 189 -9.30 7.59 -0.80
N ILE A 190 -10.33 7.87 -1.60
CA ILE A 190 -11.36 8.85 -1.26
C ILE A 190 -12.57 8.06 -0.77
N SER A 191 -12.89 8.21 0.51
CA SER A 191 -14.04 7.58 1.15
C SER A 191 -15.21 8.57 1.18
N PHE A 192 -16.42 8.07 1.00
CA PHE A 192 -17.62 8.89 1.04
C PHE A 192 -18.82 8.07 1.54
N ASN A 193 -19.78 8.78 2.12
CA ASN A 193 -21.09 8.26 2.46
C ASN A 193 -22.14 8.80 1.48
N LEU A 194 -23.26 8.10 1.35
CA LEU A 194 -24.39 8.54 0.54
C LEU A 194 -25.37 9.31 1.42
N GLN A 195 -25.94 10.39 0.88
CA GLN A 195 -27.01 11.12 1.57
C GLN A 195 -28.30 10.26 1.62
N PRO A 196 -29.15 10.36 2.67
CA PRO A 196 -30.40 9.61 2.73
C PRO A 196 -31.28 9.86 1.50
N GLY A 197 -31.64 8.78 0.78
CA GLY A 197 -32.44 8.83 -0.45
C GLY A 197 -31.64 8.95 -1.75
N ALA A 198 -30.30 9.04 -1.67
CA ALA A 198 -29.42 8.97 -2.84
C ALA A 198 -29.02 7.53 -3.15
N SER A 199 -29.01 7.16 -4.43
CA SER A 199 -28.52 5.86 -4.89
C SER A 199 -27.05 5.95 -5.31
N LEU A 200 -26.32 4.83 -5.23
CA LEU A 200 -24.95 4.77 -5.72
C LEU A 200 -24.88 5.03 -7.24
N SER A 201 -25.92 4.64 -7.98
CA SER A 201 -26.04 4.84 -9.42
C SER A 201 -26.00 6.32 -9.82
N ASP A 202 -26.49 7.22 -8.97
CA ASP A 202 -26.48 8.66 -9.22
C ASP A 202 -25.12 9.30 -8.89
N VAL A 203 -24.40 8.72 -7.92
CA VAL A 203 -23.14 9.26 -7.38
C VAL A 203 -21.95 9.01 -8.31
N ILE A 204 -21.82 7.80 -8.86
CA ILE A 204 -20.71 7.43 -9.75
C ILE A 204 -20.52 8.39 -10.93
N PRO A 205 -21.54 8.70 -11.76
CA PRO A 205 -21.38 9.60 -12.90
C PRO A 205 -21.01 11.03 -12.46
N GLU A 206 -21.47 11.46 -11.29
CA GLU A 206 -21.17 12.78 -10.76
C GLU A 206 -19.71 12.88 -10.24
N ILE A 207 -19.16 11.80 -9.69
CA ILE A 207 -17.72 11.69 -9.38
C ILE A 207 -16.88 11.71 -10.67
N GLU A 208 -17.28 10.95 -11.70
CA GLU A 208 -16.58 10.95 -12.99
C GLU A 208 -16.60 12.34 -13.65
N LYS A 209 -17.72 13.04 -13.56
CA LYS A 209 -17.87 14.43 -14.01
C LYS A 209 -16.98 15.38 -13.22
N ALA A 210 -16.93 15.24 -11.89
CA ALA A 210 -16.04 16.04 -11.05
C ALA A 210 -14.56 15.82 -11.41
N MET A 211 -14.13 14.58 -11.66
CA MET A 211 -12.76 14.27 -12.11
C MET A 211 -12.45 14.93 -13.47
N LYS A 212 -13.40 14.92 -14.41
CA LYS A 212 -13.26 15.60 -15.71
C LYS A 212 -13.13 17.12 -15.55
N VAL A 213 -13.91 17.73 -14.66
CA VAL A 213 -13.87 19.18 -14.38
C VAL A 213 -12.56 19.61 -13.72
N LEU A 214 -11.96 18.73 -12.91
CA LEU A 214 -10.67 18.97 -12.26
C LEU A 214 -9.47 18.89 -13.23
N ASN A 215 -9.70 18.60 -14.52
CA ASN A 215 -8.65 18.45 -15.53
C ASN A 215 -7.52 17.51 -15.08
N THR A 216 -7.89 16.42 -14.38
CA THR A 216 -6.90 15.45 -13.88
C THR A 216 -6.06 14.90 -15.03
N PRO A 217 -4.71 14.89 -14.92
CA PRO A 217 -3.84 14.33 -15.93
C PRO A 217 -4.20 12.87 -16.25
N ALA A 218 -3.96 12.43 -17.49
CA ALA A 218 -4.24 11.06 -17.93
C ALA A 218 -3.43 9.98 -17.17
N THR A 219 -2.44 10.37 -16.38
CA THR A 219 -1.68 9.50 -15.47
C THR A 219 -2.46 9.12 -14.22
N ILE A 220 -3.44 9.93 -13.80
CA ILE A 220 -4.29 9.63 -12.64
C ILE A 220 -5.51 8.86 -13.13
N ARG A 221 -5.65 7.61 -12.69
CA ARG A 221 -6.81 6.77 -12.98
C ARG A 221 -7.62 6.58 -11.71
N GLY A 222 -8.90 6.95 -11.74
CA GLY A 222 -9.84 6.62 -10.68
C GLY A 222 -10.33 5.18 -10.85
N SER A 223 -10.36 4.41 -9.76
CA SER A 223 -11.04 3.10 -9.70
C SER A 223 -12.02 3.09 -8.54
N LEU A 224 -13.16 2.43 -8.72
CA LEU A 224 -14.12 2.19 -7.65
C LEU A 224 -13.70 0.95 -6.86
N GLN A 225 -13.86 1.00 -5.54
CA GLN A 225 -13.45 -0.08 -4.63
C GLN A 225 -14.60 -0.47 -3.70
N GLY A 226 -14.45 -1.63 -3.04
CA GLY A 226 -15.41 -2.14 -2.07
C GLY A 226 -16.79 -2.41 -2.66
N THR A 227 -17.84 -1.96 -1.96
CA THR A 227 -19.24 -2.14 -2.35
C THR A 227 -19.56 -1.49 -3.70
N ALA A 228 -18.91 -0.38 -4.03
CA ALA A 228 -19.13 0.31 -5.30
C ALA A 228 -18.64 -0.50 -6.51
N ARG A 229 -17.55 -1.24 -6.36
CA ARG A 229 -17.04 -2.15 -7.39
C ARG A 229 -17.98 -3.33 -7.60
N LEU A 230 -18.40 -3.98 -6.51
CA LEU A 230 -19.31 -5.12 -6.55
C LEU A 230 -20.65 -4.77 -7.19
N PHE A 231 -21.16 -3.56 -6.91
CA PHE A 231 -22.36 -3.04 -7.54
C PHE A 231 -22.17 -2.89 -9.06
N ARG A 232 -21.06 -2.27 -9.52
CA ARG A 232 -20.77 -2.11 -10.94
C ARG A 232 -20.56 -3.44 -11.67
N GLU A 233 -19.90 -4.38 -11.03
CA GLU A 233 -19.67 -5.72 -11.57
C GLU A 233 -20.99 -6.51 -11.68
N SER A 234 -21.87 -6.39 -10.69
CA SER A 234 -23.20 -7.01 -10.72
C SER A 234 -24.05 -6.47 -11.87
N LEU A 235 -24.06 -5.14 -12.07
CA LEU A 235 -24.77 -4.50 -13.20
C LEU A 235 -24.24 -4.97 -14.57
N ALA A 236 -22.92 -5.13 -14.71
CA ALA A 236 -22.31 -5.58 -15.96
C ALA A 236 -22.68 -7.03 -16.28
N ASN A 237 -22.69 -7.91 -15.28
CA ASN A 237 -23.01 -9.32 -15.46
C ASN A 237 -24.52 -9.55 -15.68
N GLU A 238 -25.36 -8.73 -15.05
CA GLU A 238 -26.81 -8.79 -15.22
C GLU A 238 -27.24 -8.51 -16.67
N PHE A 239 -26.60 -7.55 -17.33
CA PHE A 239 -26.88 -7.26 -18.73
C PHE A 239 -26.53 -8.43 -19.67
N LEU A 240 -25.61 -9.31 -19.27
CA LEU A 240 -25.26 -10.51 -20.04
C LEU A 240 -26.22 -11.67 -19.76
N LEU A 241 -26.77 -11.76 -18.55
CA LEU A 241 -27.69 -12.84 -18.17
C LEU A 241 -29.04 -12.77 -18.87
N ILE A 242 -29.59 -11.57 -19.11
CA ILE A 242 -30.87 -11.39 -19.81
C ILE A 242 -30.84 -12.01 -21.23
N PRO A 243 -29.89 -11.65 -22.13
CA PRO A 243 -29.82 -12.27 -23.45
C PRO A 243 -29.46 -13.75 -23.37
N ALA A 244 -28.63 -14.19 -22.42
CA ALA A 244 -28.33 -15.61 -22.23
C ALA A 244 -29.58 -16.43 -21.84
N ALA A 245 -30.41 -15.91 -20.93
CA ALA A 245 -31.67 -16.53 -20.51
C ALA A 245 -32.68 -16.58 -21.67
N ILE A 246 -32.80 -15.49 -22.43
CA ILE A 246 -33.64 -15.42 -23.64
C ILE A 246 -33.17 -16.46 -24.67
N ALA A 247 -31.87 -16.56 -24.92
CA ALA A 247 -31.30 -17.55 -25.84
C ALA A 247 -31.55 -19.00 -25.37
N ALA A 248 -31.40 -19.28 -24.08
CA ALA A 248 -31.69 -20.59 -23.51
C ALA A 248 -33.18 -20.96 -23.70
N VAL A 249 -34.10 -20.02 -23.41
CA VAL A 249 -35.55 -20.23 -23.63
C VAL A 249 -35.86 -20.45 -25.10
N TYR A 250 -35.23 -19.69 -26.00
CA TYR A 250 -35.38 -19.83 -27.44
C TYR A 250 -34.95 -21.23 -27.92
N ILE A 251 -33.79 -21.73 -27.45
CA ILE A 251 -33.30 -23.07 -27.80
C ILE A 251 -34.25 -24.16 -27.31
N VAL A 252 -34.69 -24.07 -26.05
CA VAL A 252 -35.62 -25.07 -25.47
C VAL A 252 -36.94 -25.11 -26.25
N LEU A 253 -37.49 -23.95 -26.62
CA LEU A 253 -38.71 -23.89 -27.43
C LEU A 253 -38.49 -24.35 -28.87
N GLY A 254 -37.37 -24.00 -29.49
CA GLY A 254 -37.05 -24.43 -30.85
C GLY A 254 -36.93 -25.95 -30.97
N ILE A 255 -36.35 -26.60 -29.95
CA ILE A 255 -36.32 -28.07 -29.86
C ILE A 255 -37.72 -28.64 -29.63
N LEU A 256 -38.54 -28.00 -28.79
CA LEU A 256 -39.88 -28.49 -28.46
C LEU A 256 -40.88 -28.41 -29.63
N TYR A 257 -40.82 -27.35 -30.44
CA TYR A 257 -41.75 -27.09 -31.53
C TYR A 257 -41.23 -27.49 -32.91
N GLU A 258 -39.99 -28.00 -33.00
CA GLU A 258 -39.31 -28.41 -34.24
C GLU A 258 -39.29 -27.30 -35.33
N SER A 259 -39.47 -26.04 -34.92
CA SER A 259 -39.62 -24.88 -35.80
C SER A 259 -39.03 -23.64 -35.15
N PHE A 260 -38.27 -22.87 -35.93
CA PHE A 260 -37.59 -21.66 -35.48
C PHE A 260 -38.50 -20.43 -35.44
N MET A 261 -39.67 -20.47 -36.08
CA MET A 261 -40.55 -19.30 -36.22
C MET A 261 -41.48 -19.11 -35.01
N HIS A 262 -42.11 -20.18 -34.50
CA HIS A 262 -43.03 -20.09 -33.36
C HIS A 262 -42.36 -19.59 -32.07
N PRO A 263 -41.12 -19.98 -31.72
CA PRO A 263 -40.41 -19.47 -30.54
C PRO A 263 -40.23 -17.95 -30.53
N ILE A 264 -40.02 -17.33 -31.69
CA ILE A 264 -39.85 -15.87 -31.81
C ILE A 264 -41.16 -15.15 -31.49
N THR A 265 -42.29 -15.69 -31.95
CA THR A 265 -43.62 -15.15 -31.64
C THR A 265 -43.92 -15.22 -30.14
N ILE A 266 -43.57 -16.33 -29.47
CA ILE A 266 -43.70 -16.47 -28.01
C ILE A 266 -42.80 -15.45 -27.31
N LEU A 267 -41.56 -15.30 -27.78
CA LEU A 267 -40.58 -14.38 -27.19
C LEU A 267 -40.97 -12.90 -27.35
N SER A 268 -41.72 -12.53 -28.40
CA SER A 268 -42.23 -11.17 -28.56
C SER A 268 -43.14 -10.74 -27.40
N THR A 269 -43.78 -11.68 -26.71
CA THR A 269 -44.60 -11.39 -25.51
C THR A 269 -43.73 -11.03 -24.30
N LEU A 270 -42.47 -11.48 -24.26
CA LEU A 270 -41.50 -11.15 -23.22
C LEU A 270 -41.14 -9.66 -23.24
N PHE A 271 -41.04 -9.05 -24.43
CA PHE A 271 -40.74 -7.63 -24.56
C PHE A 271 -41.83 -6.77 -23.88
N SER A 272 -43.10 -7.12 -24.07
CA SER A 272 -44.22 -6.43 -23.40
C SER A 272 -44.20 -6.63 -21.88
N ALA A 273 -43.86 -7.82 -21.41
CA ALA A 273 -43.76 -8.15 -19.99
C ALA A 273 -42.64 -7.36 -19.29
N GLY A 274 -41.48 -7.26 -19.92
CA GLY A 274 -40.34 -6.48 -19.42
C GLY A 274 -40.65 -4.99 -19.33
N VAL A 275 -41.26 -4.41 -20.37
CA VAL A 275 -41.69 -3.00 -20.36
C VAL A 275 -42.72 -2.73 -19.26
N GLY A 276 -43.70 -3.62 -19.07
CA GLY A 276 -44.69 -3.50 -18.00
C GLY A 276 -44.07 -3.51 -16.60
N ALA A 277 -43.07 -4.36 -16.37
CA ALA A 277 -42.36 -4.41 -15.10
C ALA A 277 -41.55 -3.12 -14.84
N ILE A 278 -40.84 -2.60 -15.86
CA ILE A 278 -40.09 -1.34 -15.73
C ILE A 278 -41.02 -0.16 -15.43
N ILE A 279 -42.16 -0.07 -16.12
CA ILE A 279 -43.16 0.98 -15.88
C ILE A 279 -43.71 0.89 -14.45
N ALA A 280 -43.98 -0.32 -13.95
CA ALA A 280 -44.42 -0.51 -12.58
C ALA A 280 -43.36 0.01 -11.57
N LEU A 281 -42.09 -0.35 -11.75
CA LEU A 281 -41.01 0.14 -10.86
C LEU A 281 -40.86 1.65 -10.90
N LEU A 282 -41.01 2.25 -12.08
CA LEU A 282 -40.96 3.69 -12.25
C LEU A 282 -42.14 4.37 -11.54
N PHE A 283 -43.34 3.79 -11.60
CA PHE A 283 -44.52 4.30 -10.91
C PHE A 283 -44.43 4.18 -9.38
N PHE A 284 -43.83 3.11 -8.88
CA PHE A 284 -43.63 2.88 -7.44
C PHE A 284 -42.36 3.51 -6.86
N HIS A 285 -41.56 4.20 -7.68
CA HIS A 285 -40.27 4.81 -7.29
C HIS A 285 -39.34 3.83 -6.55
N THR A 286 -39.32 2.57 -6.96
CA THR A 286 -38.46 1.53 -6.37
C THR A 286 -37.24 1.27 -7.27
N GLU A 287 -36.09 1.06 -6.67
CA GLU A 287 -34.87 0.71 -7.40
C GLU A 287 -34.95 -0.67 -8.04
N PHE A 288 -34.21 -0.86 -9.13
CA PHE A 288 -34.05 -2.15 -9.76
C PHE A 288 -33.03 -2.98 -8.96
N THR A 289 -33.54 -3.86 -8.08
CA THR A 289 -32.73 -4.70 -7.19
C THR A 289 -32.76 -6.18 -7.61
N ILE A 290 -31.94 -7.02 -6.98
CA ILE A 290 -31.95 -8.48 -7.20
C ILE A 290 -33.35 -9.08 -6.94
N ILE A 291 -34.06 -8.60 -5.91
CA ILE A 291 -35.42 -9.07 -5.59
C ILE A 291 -36.37 -8.71 -6.73
N THR A 292 -36.24 -7.49 -7.24
CA THR A 292 -37.00 -6.99 -8.39
C THR A 292 -36.74 -7.85 -9.64
N MET A 293 -35.48 -8.19 -9.92
CA MET A 293 -35.10 -9.07 -11.03
C MET A 293 -35.74 -10.46 -10.92
N ILE A 294 -35.74 -11.07 -9.73
CA ILE A 294 -36.42 -12.36 -9.50
C ILE A 294 -37.91 -12.25 -9.84
N GLY A 295 -38.56 -11.14 -9.44
CA GLY A 295 -39.94 -10.85 -9.80
C GLY A 295 -40.16 -10.74 -11.31
N VAL A 296 -39.26 -10.07 -12.02
CA VAL A 296 -39.29 -9.97 -13.50
C VAL A 296 -39.17 -11.35 -14.14
N PHE A 297 -38.24 -12.19 -13.69
CA PHE A 297 -38.10 -13.56 -14.21
C PHE A 297 -39.34 -14.42 -13.96
N LEU A 298 -39.96 -14.29 -12.79
CA LEU A 298 -41.20 -15.00 -12.47
C LEU A 298 -42.36 -14.53 -13.37
N LEU A 299 -42.46 -13.22 -13.59
CA LEU A 299 -43.47 -12.63 -14.49
C LEU A 299 -43.28 -13.11 -15.93
N ILE A 300 -42.04 -13.18 -16.41
CA ILE A 300 -41.70 -13.76 -17.72
C ILE A 300 -42.18 -15.21 -17.82
N GLY A 301 -41.99 -16.02 -16.76
CA GLY A 301 -42.46 -17.41 -16.71
C GLY A 301 -43.98 -17.53 -16.85
N ILE A 302 -44.73 -16.67 -16.16
CA ILE A 302 -46.19 -16.63 -16.23
C ILE A 302 -46.67 -16.25 -17.64
N VAL A 303 -46.10 -15.17 -18.22
CA VAL A 303 -46.48 -14.70 -19.56
C VAL A 303 -46.13 -15.75 -20.61
N LYS A 304 -44.95 -16.38 -20.50
CA LYS A 304 -44.53 -17.49 -21.38
C LYS A 304 -45.51 -18.65 -21.32
N LYS A 305 -45.97 -19.07 -20.13
CA LYS A 305 -46.96 -20.15 -19.99
C LYS A 305 -48.26 -19.81 -20.72
N ASN A 306 -48.76 -18.59 -20.57
CA ASN A 306 -49.99 -18.16 -21.24
C ASN A 306 -49.84 -18.08 -22.76
N ALA A 307 -48.69 -17.60 -23.24
CA ALA A 307 -48.39 -17.54 -24.66
C ALA A 307 -48.25 -18.93 -25.30
N ILE A 308 -47.57 -19.86 -24.61
CA ILE A 308 -47.49 -21.28 -25.01
C ILE A 308 -48.89 -21.88 -25.13
N LEU A 309 -49.74 -21.73 -24.11
CA LEU A 309 -51.10 -22.28 -24.13
C LEU A 309 -51.94 -21.73 -25.28
N MET A 310 -51.85 -20.43 -25.57
CA MET A 310 -52.57 -19.80 -26.67
C MET A 310 -52.11 -20.33 -28.03
N ILE A 311 -50.79 -20.46 -28.22
CA ILE A 311 -50.19 -20.90 -29.48
C ILE A 311 -50.42 -22.40 -29.69
N ASP A 312 -50.32 -23.22 -28.65
CA ASP A 312 -50.64 -24.65 -28.69
C ASP A 312 -52.09 -24.88 -29.08
N PHE A 313 -53.03 -24.08 -28.53
CA PHE A 313 -54.44 -24.16 -28.88
C PHE A 313 -54.70 -23.77 -30.34
N ALA A 314 -54.03 -22.70 -30.83
CA ALA A 314 -54.14 -22.28 -32.21
C ALA A 314 -53.58 -23.34 -33.20
N LEU A 315 -52.42 -23.93 -32.89
CA LEU A 315 -51.82 -25.01 -33.69
C LEU A 315 -52.66 -26.30 -33.65
N GLY A 316 -53.32 -26.58 -32.53
CA GLY A 316 -54.27 -27.69 -32.41
C GLY A 316 -55.51 -27.47 -33.28
N ALA A 317 -56.09 -26.27 -33.27
CA ALA A 317 -57.24 -25.93 -34.09
C ALA A 317 -56.92 -26.02 -35.60
N GLU A 318 -55.75 -25.55 -36.04
CA GLU A 318 -55.30 -25.63 -37.44
C GLU A 318 -55.11 -27.08 -37.94
N ARG A 319 -54.83 -28.04 -37.04
CA ARG A 319 -54.69 -29.46 -37.40
C ARG A 319 -56.01 -30.24 -37.44
N THR A 320 -57.09 -29.66 -36.92
CA THR A 320 -58.39 -30.35 -36.80
C THR A 320 -59.43 -29.86 -37.82
N GLU A 321 -59.08 -28.84 -38.61
CA GLU A 321 -59.78 -28.37 -39.80
C GLU A 321 -59.06 -28.89 -41.06
#